data_AF-A0A925X8A4-F1
#
_entry.id   AF-A0A925X8A4-F1
#
_cell.length_a   1.000
_cell.length_b   1.000
_cell.length_c   1.000
_cell.angle_alpha   90.00
_cell.angle_beta   90.00
_cell.angle_gamma   90.00
#
_symmetry.space_group_name_H-M   'P 1'
#
loop_
_entity.id
_entity.type
_entity.pdbx_description
1 polymer ?
#
loop_
_entity_poly.entity_id
_entity_poly.type
_entity_poly.pdbx_seq_one_letter_code
_entity_poly.pdbx_strand_id
1 'polypeptide(L)'
;MYFSGYELKNSKGEQEIETSNGIIVVNTYDLEELECLSIIKTGFEVQVYDFLAHGINSDYDGVVGLDFLREHKFCIDLFQKEISVNI
;
A
#
# COMPACT_ATOMS: atom_id res chain seq x y z
N MET A 1 -3.09 -12.93 -13.65
CA MET A 1 -3.29 -12.61 -12.22
C MET A 1 -3.88 -11.21 -12.18
N TYR A 2 -4.97 -11.01 -11.44
CA TYR A 2 -5.63 -9.71 -11.29
C TYR A 2 -5.38 -9.22 -9.87
N PHE A 3 -4.91 -7.98 -9.72
CA PHE A 3 -4.87 -7.29 -8.43
C PHE A 3 -6.01 -6.26 -8.43
N SER A 4 -7.11 -6.55 -7.73
CA SER A 4 -8.27 -5.65 -7.63
C SER A 4 -8.78 -5.08 -8.98
N GLY A 5 -8.79 -5.91 -10.04
CA GLY A 5 -9.24 -5.51 -11.39
C GLY A 5 -8.12 -5.00 -12.33
N TYR A 6 -6.91 -4.80 -11.82
CA TYR A 6 -5.75 -4.44 -12.65
C TYR A 6 -5.06 -5.70 -13.18
N GLU A 7 -4.79 -5.73 -14.48
CA GLU A 7 -3.95 -6.75 -15.09
C GLU A 7 -2.47 -6.43 -14.83
N LEU A 8 -1.65 -7.45 -14.56
CA LEU A 8 -0.20 -7.31 -14.36
C LEU A 8 0.51 -6.49 -15.46
N LYS A 9 -0.06 -6.44 -16.68
CA LYS A 9 0.46 -5.65 -17.81
C LYS A 9 0.40 -4.14 -17.60
N ASN A 10 -0.39 -3.66 -16.63
CA ASN A 10 -0.53 -2.24 -16.31
C ASN A 10 0.58 -1.75 -15.37
N SER A 11 1.57 -2.59 -15.06
CA SER A 11 2.74 -2.20 -14.28
C SER A 11 3.50 -1.08 -15.00
N LYS A 12 3.93 -0.07 -14.25
CA LYS A 12 4.83 1.01 -14.71
C LYS A 12 6.29 0.59 -14.65
N GLY A 13 6.58 -0.56 -14.07
CA GLY A 13 7.91 -1.13 -13.95
C GLY A 13 8.16 -1.73 -12.58
N GLU A 14 9.41 -2.08 -12.37
CA GLU A 14 9.90 -2.64 -11.12
C GLU A 14 10.67 -1.59 -10.31
N GLN A 15 10.56 -1.68 -8.99
CA GLN A 15 11.31 -0.86 -8.05
C GLN A 15 11.90 -1.75 -6.95
N GLU A 16 13.14 -1.46 -6.56
CA GLU A 16 13.75 -2.08 -5.38
C GLU A 16 13.31 -1.34 -4.12
N ILE A 17 12.86 -2.09 -3.12
CA ILE A 17 12.56 -1.57 -1.79
C ILE A 17 13.35 -2.32 -0.73
N GLU A 18 13.87 -1.59 0.25
CA GLU A 18 14.61 -2.17 1.36
C GLU A 18 13.68 -2.49 2.53
N THR A 19 13.75 -3.73 3.01
CA THR A 19 13.04 -4.23 4.18
C THR A 19 14.03 -4.61 5.27
N SER A 20 13.54 -4.91 6.47
CA SER A 20 14.38 -5.45 7.55
C SER A 20 15.05 -6.78 7.19
N ASN A 21 14.53 -7.52 6.22
CA ASN A 21 15.05 -8.81 5.76
C ASN A 21 15.86 -8.70 4.45
N GLY A 22 16.16 -7.49 3.99
CA GLY A 22 16.88 -7.22 2.75
C GLY A 22 16.02 -6.57 1.67
N ILE A 23 16.58 -6.48 0.47
CA ILE A 23 15.97 -5.80 -0.67
C ILE A 23 15.01 -6.76 -1.38
N ILE A 24 13.80 -6.28 -1.69
CA ILE A 24 12.82 -6.98 -2.53
C ILE A 24 12.46 -6.12 -3.74
N VAL A 25 12.03 -6.79 -4.81
CA VAL A 25 11.57 -6.13 -6.04
C VAL A 25 10.05 -6.11 -6.05
N VAL A 26 9.47 -4.93 -6.24
CA VAL A 26 8.02 -4.71 -6.33
C VAL A 26 7.65 -4.14 -7.68
N ASN A 27 6.42 -4.38 -8.11
CA ASN A 27 5.86 -3.73 -9.30
C ASN A 27 5.12 -2.45 -8.89
N THR A 28 5.23 -1.40 -9.69
CA THR A 28 4.51 -0.14 -9.46
C THR A 28 3.28 -0.01 -10.36
N TYR A 29 2.19 0.53 -9.83
CA TYR A 29 0.94 0.73 -10.55
C TYR A 29 0.32 2.07 -10.17
N ASP A 30 -0.31 2.76 -11.11
CA ASP A 30 -1.17 3.91 -10.79
C ASP A 30 -2.61 3.41 -10.57
N LEU A 31 -3.16 3.71 -9.40
CA LEU A 31 -4.58 3.50 -9.12
C LEU A 31 -5.36 4.77 -9.49
N GLU A 32 -6.51 4.57 -10.13
CA GLU A 32 -7.45 5.68 -10.42
C GLU A 32 -7.90 6.36 -9.12
N GLU A 33 -8.27 5.56 -8.13
CA GLU A 33 -8.72 6.01 -6.82
C GLU A 33 -8.32 5.03 -5.72
N LEU A 34 -7.92 5.54 -4.56
CA LEU A 34 -7.67 4.79 -3.34
C LEU A 34 -8.31 5.52 -2.16
N GLU A 35 -9.22 4.84 -1.47
CA GLU A 35 -9.85 5.31 -0.23
C GLU A 35 -9.29 4.54 0.97
N CYS A 36 -8.79 5.26 1.97
CA CYS A 36 -8.35 4.70 3.24
C CYS A 36 -8.46 5.75 4.36
N LEU A 37 -8.91 5.35 5.56
CA LEU A 37 -9.06 6.25 6.72
C LEU A 37 -9.83 7.54 6.39
N SER A 38 -10.88 7.42 5.57
CA SER A 38 -11.69 8.54 5.05
C SER A 38 -10.94 9.57 4.21
N ILE A 39 -9.71 9.26 3.77
CA ILE A 39 -8.95 10.04 2.78
C ILE A 39 -9.09 9.35 1.43
N ILE A 40 -9.44 10.12 0.40
CA ILE A 40 -9.49 9.67 -0.99
C ILE A 40 -8.31 10.30 -1.73
N LYS A 41 -7.50 9.48 -2.40
CA LYS A 41 -6.46 9.94 -3.33
C LYS A 41 -6.74 9.41 -4.73
N THR A 42 -6.62 10.28 -5.72
CA THR A 42 -6.77 9.94 -7.14
C THR A 42 -5.42 9.94 -7.84
N GLY A 43 -5.20 9.02 -8.79
CA GLY A 43 -3.94 8.91 -9.52
C GLY A 43 -2.75 8.60 -8.60
N PHE A 44 -2.96 7.70 -7.63
CA PHE A 44 -1.99 7.37 -6.59
C PHE A 44 -1.16 6.14 -6.99
N GLU A 45 0.17 6.27 -6.92
CA GLU A 45 1.08 5.17 -7.22
C GLU A 45 1.17 4.20 -6.03
N VAL A 46 1.03 2.91 -6.29
CA VAL A 46 1.16 1.84 -5.31
C VAL A 46 2.24 0.85 -5.69
N GLN A 47 2.85 0.25 -4.67
CA GLN A 47 3.83 -0.82 -4.80
C GLN A 47 3.14 -2.15 -4.48
N VAL A 48 3.20 -3.10 -5.42
CA VAL A 48 2.58 -4.42 -5.29
C VAL A 48 3.65 -5.49 -5.27
N TYR A 49 3.62 -6.30 -4.21
CA TYR A 49 4.50 -7.45 -4.02
C TYR A 49 3.68 -8.74 -4.03
N ASP A 50 4.11 -9.72 -4.83
CA ASP A 50 3.46 -11.04 -4.87
C ASP A 50 3.99 -11.91 -3.72
N PHE A 51 3.34 -11.80 -2.56
CA PHE A 51 3.68 -12.60 -1.37
C PHE A 51 3.50 -14.11 -1.60
N LEU A 52 2.50 -14.52 -2.39
CA LEU A 52 2.22 -15.93 -2.65
C LEU A 52 3.31 -16.58 -3.50
N ALA A 53 3.78 -15.89 -4.55
CA ALA A 53 4.89 -16.36 -5.37
C ALA A 53 6.19 -16.56 -4.58
N HIS A 54 6.35 -15.84 -3.46
CA HIS A 54 7.50 -15.93 -2.57
C HIS A 54 7.25 -16.82 -1.34
N GLY A 55 6.11 -17.53 -1.28
CA GLY A 55 5.78 -18.46 -0.19
C GLY A 55 5.48 -17.78 1.14
N ILE A 56 5.19 -16.48 1.14
CA ILE A 56 4.83 -15.70 2.33
C ILE A 56 3.32 -15.71 2.47
N ASN A 57 2.83 -16.26 3.58
CA ASN A 57 1.44 -16.15 3.97
C ASN A 57 1.31 -14.96 4.92
N SER A 58 0.48 -13.98 4.55
CA SER A 58 0.23 -12.80 5.35
C SER A 58 -1.24 -12.74 5.75
N ASP A 59 -1.51 -12.33 6.99
CA ASP A 59 -2.87 -12.10 7.50
C ASP A 59 -3.40 -10.69 7.17
N TYR A 60 -2.62 -9.88 6.43
CA TYR A 60 -3.02 -8.54 5.99
C TYR A 60 -3.06 -8.43 4.47
N ASP A 61 -4.02 -7.66 3.96
CA ASP A 61 -4.19 -7.41 2.51
C ASP A 61 -3.17 -6.42 1.93
N GLY A 62 -2.59 -5.57 2.78
CA GLY A 62 -1.57 -4.60 2.38
C GLY A 62 -1.09 -3.74 3.55
N VAL A 63 -0.21 -2.80 3.24
CA VAL A 63 0.33 -1.83 4.20
C VAL A 63 0.16 -0.42 3.64
N VAL A 64 -0.26 0.53 4.49
CA VAL A 64 -0.39 1.94 4.11
C VAL A 64 0.83 2.69 4.62
N GLY A 65 1.61 3.25 3.70
CA GLY A 65 2.74 4.11 4.04
C GLY A 65 2.27 5.45 4.64
N LEU A 66 3.10 6.05 5.50
CA LEU A 66 2.80 7.35 6.11
C LEU A 66 2.75 8.51 5.10
N ASP A 67 3.33 8.32 3.92
CA ASP A 67 3.22 9.22 2.78
C ASP A 67 1.78 9.35 2.25
N PHE A 68 0.95 8.31 2.41
CA PHE A 68 -0.49 8.40 2.16
C PHE A 68 -1.14 9.46 3.06
N LEU A 69 -0.70 9.59 4.31
CA LEU A 69 -1.20 10.54 5.28
C LEU A 69 -0.52 11.92 5.21
N ARG A 70 0.28 12.17 4.17
CA ARG A 70 0.89 13.50 3.96
C ARG A 70 -0.20 14.56 4.00
N GLU A 71 0.10 15.68 4.66
CA GLU A 71 -0.81 16.83 4.89
C GLU A 71 -1.92 16.61 5.92
N HIS A 72 -2.07 15.40 6.47
CA HIS A 72 -3.08 15.10 7.47
C HIS A 72 -2.43 14.84 8.83
N LYS A 73 -3.00 15.43 9.89
CA LYS A 73 -2.62 15.06 11.25
C LYS A 73 -3.39 13.80 11.62
N PHE A 74 -2.68 12.74 11.98
CA PHE A 74 -3.28 11.50 12.47
C PHE A 74 -2.81 11.16 13.87
N CYS A 75 -3.57 10.32 14.56
CA CYS A 75 -3.27 9.77 15.87
C CYS A 75 -3.51 8.26 15.84
N ILE A 76 -2.57 7.50 16.42
CA ILE A 76 -2.74 6.07 16.67
C ILE A 76 -2.93 5.92 18.18
N ASP A 77 -4.15 5.59 18.60
CA ASP A 77 -4.45 5.32 20.00
C ASP A 77 -4.41 3.82 20.27
N LEU A 78 -3.38 3.36 20.97
CA LEU A 78 -3.18 1.95 21.30
C LEU A 78 -4.06 1.46 22.46
N PHE A 79 -4.57 2.36 23.30
CA PHE A 79 -5.49 2.00 24.39
C PHE A 79 -6.90 1.76 23.84
N GLN A 80 -7.36 2.66 22.97
CA GLN A 80 -8.65 2.56 22.31
C GLN A 80 -8.63 1.65 21.07
N LYS A 81 -7.43 1.32 20.57
CA LYS A 81 -7.20 0.51 19.36
C LYS A 81 -7.82 1.13 18.11
N GLU A 82 -7.64 2.44 17.97
CA GLU A 82 -8.19 3.22 16.86
C GLU A 82 -7.12 4.07 16.18
N ILE A 83 -7.39 4.41 14.93
CA ILE A 83 -6.65 5.42 14.18
C ILE A 83 -7.63 6.54 13.88
N SER A 84 -7.29 7.77 14.29
CA SER A 84 -8.04 8.97 13.95
C SER A 84 -7.23 9.87 13.03
N VAL A 85 -7.91 10.45 12.04
CA VAL A 85 -7.34 11.39 11.08
C VAL A 85 -8.14 12.68 11.19
N ASN A 86 -7.44 13.80 11.33
CA ASN A 86 -8.06 15.12 11.28
C ASN A 86 -8.09 15.57 9.82
N ILE A 87 -9.30 15.63 9.27
CA ILE A 87 -9.59 15.99 7.87
C ILE A 87 -10.11 17.42 7.84
#